data_AF-A0A6A2YJK7-F1
#
_entry.id   AF-A0A6A2YJK7-F1
#
_cell.length_a   1.000
_cell.length_b   1.000
_cell.length_c   1.000
_cell.angle_alpha   90.00
_cell.angle_beta   90.00
_cell.angle_gamma   90.00
#
_symmetry.space_group_name_H-M   'P 1'
#
loop_
_entity.id
_entity.type
_entity.pdbx_description
1 polymer ?
#
loop_
_entity_poly.entity_id
_entity_poly.type
_entity_poly.pdbx_seq_one_letter_code
_entity_poly.pdbx_strand_id
1 'polypeptide(L)'
;MPVPPDTSKTMKLERYKSYVRKLHSTKLLNASSKFLFRVTLLIALVLILFFTINYPPLSDNGHRVPPLHRHSFLSTSLFSGSSLVGGASWRNKSGTLPRRVGSMGSPFWSPAPPGSWGYTSLLSKHQIFIVEGDLNDAPLLTKLFDVVPFTHVLHLAAQAGVRYAMQNPQSPPLFGLRRARFMDSTENPFSERDRTDQPASLYAATKKAGEEIAHTYNHIYGLSLTGLRFFTVYGPWGRPDMAYFFFTKDILQGKPIDIYKTHDQKEVARDFTYIDDVVKGCLGALDTAEKSTGSGGKKKGPAQLRVYNLGNTSPVPVGRLVSILEGLLGTKAKKHVITMPRNGDVPFTHANVTLAYKDFGYKPTTDLAAGLRKFVKWYVNYFGIESKSTKGTQHADESS
;
A
#
# COMPACT_ATOMS: atom_id res chain seq x y z
N MET A 1 -40.93 39.21 -73.76
CA MET A 1 -40.59 38.26 -72.67
C MET A 1 -39.21 38.62 -72.15
N PRO A 2 -39.06 39.16 -70.93
CA PRO A 2 -37.74 39.47 -70.38
C PRO A 2 -37.05 38.18 -69.89
N VAL A 3 -35.74 38.09 -70.12
CA VAL A 3 -34.87 36.95 -69.75
C VAL A 3 -34.77 36.86 -68.21
N PRO A 4 -34.88 35.66 -67.60
CA PRO A 4 -34.80 35.52 -66.15
C PRO A 4 -33.38 35.86 -65.63
N PRO A 5 -33.25 36.47 -64.44
CA PRO A 5 -31.94 36.83 -63.90
C PRO A 5 -31.10 35.60 -63.55
N ASP A 6 -29.81 35.64 -63.86
CA ASP A 6 -28.82 34.58 -63.60
C ASP A 6 -28.56 34.42 -62.09
N THR A 7 -29.36 33.58 -61.46
CA THR A 7 -29.32 33.22 -60.02
C THR A 7 -28.07 32.42 -59.64
N SER A 8 -27.28 31.93 -60.60
CA SER A 8 -26.10 31.11 -60.31
C SER A 8 -24.93 31.93 -59.74
N LYS A 9 -24.79 33.19 -60.19
CA LYS A 9 -23.71 34.09 -59.74
C LYS A 9 -23.93 34.59 -58.32
N THR A 10 -25.17 34.91 -57.96
CA THR A 10 -25.54 35.36 -56.60
C THR A 10 -25.39 34.23 -55.58
N MET A 11 -25.80 33.00 -55.90
CA MET A 11 -25.62 31.84 -55.03
C MET A 11 -24.15 31.48 -54.80
N LYS A 12 -23.29 31.58 -55.82
CA LYS A 12 -21.83 31.35 -55.67
C LYS A 12 -21.18 32.41 -54.78
N LEU A 13 -21.59 33.67 -54.91
CA LEU A 13 -21.06 34.77 -54.10
C LEU A 13 -21.46 34.63 -52.62
N GLU A 14 -22.68 34.20 -52.32
CA GLU A 14 -23.12 33.95 -50.95
C GLU A 14 -22.40 32.77 -50.29
N ARG A 15 -22.20 31.66 -51.02
CA ARG A 15 -21.40 30.52 -50.52
C ARG A 15 -19.96 30.93 -50.22
N TYR A 16 -19.35 31.74 -51.08
CA TYR A 16 -18.00 32.27 -50.84
C TYR A 16 -17.94 33.17 -49.58
N LYS A 17 -18.89 34.10 -49.43
CA LYS A 17 -19.00 34.96 -48.24
C LYS A 17 -19.25 34.17 -46.95
N SER A 18 -19.96 33.05 -47.01
CA SER A 18 -20.19 32.15 -45.88
C SER A 18 -18.92 31.36 -45.51
N TYR A 19 -18.19 30.88 -46.51
CA TYR A 19 -16.93 30.17 -46.31
C TYR A 19 -15.84 31.06 -45.68
N VAL A 20 -15.70 32.30 -46.15
CA VAL A 20 -14.78 33.29 -45.58
C VAL A 20 -15.13 33.62 -44.12
N ARG A 21 -16.42 33.77 -43.79
CA ARG A 21 -16.86 33.98 -42.40
C ARG A 21 -16.51 32.79 -41.49
N LYS A 22 -16.70 31.54 -41.96
CA LYS A 22 -16.27 30.34 -41.21
C LYS A 22 -14.76 30.28 -41.01
N LEU A 23 -13.96 30.63 -42.01
CA LEU A 23 -12.49 30.69 -41.89
C LEU A 23 -12.04 31.74 -40.88
N HIS A 24 -12.64 32.93 -40.87
CA HIS A 24 -12.31 33.95 -39.87
C HIS A 24 -12.71 33.53 -38.45
N SER A 25 -13.89 32.90 -38.28
CA SER A 25 -14.33 32.38 -36.98
C SER A 25 -13.42 31.29 -36.42
N THR A 26 -12.99 30.34 -37.26
CA THR A 26 -12.05 29.27 -36.85
C THR A 26 -10.66 29.80 -36.52
N LYS A 27 -10.15 30.81 -37.25
CA LYS A 27 -8.90 31.49 -36.90
C LYS A 27 -9.01 32.25 -35.57
N LEU A 28 -10.16 32.90 -35.31
CA LEU A 28 -10.41 33.60 -34.04
C LEU A 28 -10.46 32.63 -32.85
N LEU A 29 -11.12 31.49 -33.01
CA LEU A 29 -11.21 30.43 -31.99
C LEU A 29 -9.84 29.78 -31.69
N ASN A 30 -9.03 29.53 -32.73
CA ASN A 30 -7.67 29.02 -32.52
C ASN A 30 -6.73 30.05 -31.89
N ALA A 31 -6.91 31.35 -32.21
CA ALA A 31 -6.16 32.42 -31.58
C ALA A 31 -6.55 32.60 -30.09
N SER A 32 -7.85 32.52 -29.77
CA SER A 32 -8.33 32.62 -28.39
C SER A 32 -7.90 31.43 -27.54
N SER A 33 -7.90 30.21 -28.10
CA SER A 33 -7.38 29.01 -27.43
C SER A 33 -5.89 29.12 -27.09
N LYS A 34 -5.06 29.61 -28.02
CA LYS A 34 -3.63 29.85 -27.78
C LYS A 34 -3.38 30.95 -26.75
N PHE A 35 -4.22 31.98 -26.73
CA PHE A 35 -4.16 33.04 -25.73
C PHE A 35 -4.53 32.52 -24.34
N LEU A 36 -5.64 31.78 -24.22
CA LEU A 36 -6.04 31.12 -22.97
C LEU A 36 -4.94 30.20 -22.45
N PHE A 37 -4.35 29.35 -23.30
CA PHE A 37 -3.26 28.46 -22.90
C PHE A 37 -2.05 29.23 -22.33
N ARG A 38 -1.66 30.35 -22.98
CA ARG A 38 -0.55 31.20 -22.50
C ARG A 38 -0.88 31.90 -21.18
N VAL A 39 -2.11 32.36 -21.01
CA VAL A 39 -2.58 32.97 -19.74
C VAL A 39 -2.57 31.93 -18.62
N THR A 40 -3.06 30.71 -18.86
CA THR A 40 -3.04 29.63 -17.86
C THR A 40 -1.61 29.26 -17.45
N LEU A 41 -0.69 29.19 -18.42
CA LEU A 41 0.72 28.90 -18.15
C LEU A 41 1.40 30.01 -17.33
N LEU A 42 1.06 31.27 -17.59
CA LEU A 42 1.56 32.41 -16.83
C LEU A 42 1.03 32.40 -15.38
N ILE A 43 -0.26 32.11 -15.18
CA ILE A 43 -0.85 31.97 -13.84
C ILE A 43 -0.18 30.84 -13.06
N ALA A 44 0.07 29.69 -13.70
CA ALA A 44 0.77 28.58 -13.05
C ALA A 44 2.21 28.97 -12.63
N LEU A 45 2.95 29.69 -13.48
CA LEU A 45 4.28 30.20 -13.16
C LEU A 45 4.26 31.20 -12.00
N VAL A 46 3.29 32.11 -11.97
CA VAL A 46 3.12 33.07 -10.87
C VAL A 46 2.80 32.35 -9.56
N LEU A 47 1.95 31.33 -9.59
CA LEU A 47 1.65 30.51 -8.41
C LEU A 47 2.87 29.74 -7.92
N ILE A 48 3.63 29.11 -8.81
CA ILE A 48 4.89 28.43 -8.45
C ILE A 48 5.84 29.43 -7.80
N LEU A 49 6.03 30.60 -8.38
CA LEU A 49 6.89 31.65 -7.82
C LEU A 49 6.40 32.09 -6.43
N PHE A 50 5.09 32.36 -6.31
CA PHE A 50 4.47 32.75 -5.05
C PHE A 50 4.66 31.68 -3.96
N PHE A 51 4.48 30.40 -4.28
CA PHE A 51 4.73 29.31 -3.33
C PHE A 51 6.21 29.16 -2.99
N THR A 52 7.13 29.29 -3.95
CA THR A 52 8.57 29.21 -3.66
C THR A 52 9.09 30.36 -2.80
N ILE A 53 8.52 31.56 -2.90
CA ILE A 53 8.92 32.72 -2.10
C ILE A 53 8.32 32.66 -0.69
N ASN A 54 7.04 32.30 -0.58
CA ASN A 54 6.33 32.31 0.71
C ASN A 54 6.51 31.02 1.53
N TYR A 55 6.92 29.92 0.89
CA TYR A 55 7.15 28.62 1.52
C TYR A 55 8.49 28.05 1.05
N PRO A 56 9.63 28.62 1.49
CA PRO A 56 10.92 28.03 1.23
C PRO A 56 10.94 26.58 1.77
N PRO A 57 11.56 25.62 1.04
CA PRO A 57 11.70 24.26 1.53
C PRO A 57 12.40 24.31 2.90
N LEU A 58 11.84 23.60 3.88
CA LEU A 58 12.42 23.46 5.22
C LEU A 58 13.86 22.95 5.07
N SER A 59 14.83 23.87 5.18
CA SER A 59 16.23 23.53 5.25
C SER A 59 16.48 22.86 6.60
N ASP A 60 17.03 21.66 6.54
CA ASP A 60 17.47 20.85 7.67
C ASP A 60 18.43 21.65 8.57
N ASN A 61 17.96 22.05 9.75
CA ASN A 61 18.77 22.75 10.73
C ASN A 61 19.50 21.74 11.63
N GLY A 62 20.75 21.47 11.28
CA GLY A 62 21.87 21.68 12.19
C GLY A 62 22.31 20.53 13.11
N HIS A 63 23.18 19.65 12.59
CA HIS A 63 24.34 19.18 13.35
C HIS A 63 25.64 19.53 12.61
N ARG A 64 26.54 20.21 13.34
CA ARG A 64 27.79 20.85 12.89
C ARG A 64 28.85 19.81 12.48
N VAL A 65 29.50 20.02 11.33
CA VAL A 65 30.84 19.50 11.02
C VAL A 65 31.63 20.59 10.26
N PRO A 66 32.93 20.84 10.55
CA PRO A 66 33.71 21.96 9.98
C PRO A 66 34.17 21.70 8.53
N PRO A 67 34.67 22.74 7.81
CA PRO A 67 34.75 22.74 6.36
C PRO A 67 36.07 22.16 5.84
N LEU A 68 36.00 21.40 4.74
CA LEU A 68 37.15 21.13 3.89
C LEU A 68 36.78 21.30 2.41
N HIS A 69 37.49 22.24 1.81
CA HIS A 69 37.81 22.48 0.40
C HIS A 69 36.71 22.60 -0.68
N ARG A 70 36.57 23.88 -1.10
CA ARG A 70 36.27 24.35 -2.44
C ARG A 70 36.81 23.44 -3.55
N HIS A 71 35.94 23.03 -4.47
CA HIS A 71 36.25 23.09 -5.90
C HIS A 71 35.05 23.62 -6.68
N SER A 72 35.28 24.78 -7.28
CA SER A 72 34.44 25.50 -8.22
C SER A 72 34.42 24.79 -9.57
N PHE A 73 33.23 24.53 -10.11
CA PHE A 73 33.01 24.51 -11.55
C PHE A 73 31.67 25.18 -11.88
N LEU A 74 31.78 26.34 -12.52
CA LEU A 74 30.72 27.03 -13.24
C LEU A 74 30.41 26.24 -14.53
N SER A 75 29.13 25.99 -14.81
CA SER A 75 28.49 26.45 -16.07
C SER A 75 27.03 26.01 -16.17
N THR A 76 26.17 27.02 -16.15
CA THR A 76 24.97 27.22 -16.97
C THR A 76 24.84 26.33 -18.22
N SER A 77 23.70 25.65 -18.39
CA SER A 77 22.58 26.09 -19.24
C SER A 77 21.78 24.93 -19.88
N LEU A 78 20.46 25.08 -19.74
CA LEU A 78 19.43 24.92 -20.77
C LEU A 78 19.24 23.57 -21.49
N PHE A 79 18.15 22.92 -21.08
CA PHE A 79 17.36 21.98 -21.87
C PHE A 79 16.92 22.60 -23.21
N SER A 80 17.23 21.93 -24.30
CA SER A 80 16.42 21.94 -25.52
C SER A 80 16.46 20.55 -26.16
N GLY A 81 15.29 20.05 -26.54
CA GLY A 81 15.12 18.72 -27.10
C GLY A 81 15.26 18.68 -28.62
N SER A 82 15.55 17.48 -29.15
CA SER A 82 14.86 16.80 -30.26
C SER A 82 15.81 15.85 -30.99
N SER A 83 15.43 14.57 -31.02
CA SER A 83 15.59 13.56 -32.08
C SER A 83 16.82 13.60 -33.01
N LEU A 84 17.58 12.50 -33.06
CA LEU A 84 17.74 11.62 -34.24
C LEU A 84 18.70 10.43 -33.96
N VAL A 85 18.26 9.26 -34.41
CA VAL A 85 18.96 8.06 -34.91
C VAL A 85 20.48 7.97 -34.75
N GLY A 86 20.94 6.86 -34.18
CA GLY A 86 22.33 6.38 -34.32
C GLY A 86 22.61 5.18 -33.43
N GLY A 87 22.68 3.98 -34.01
CA GLY A 87 22.95 2.74 -33.30
C GLY A 87 24.38 2.65 -32.74
N ALA A 88 24.55 1.92 -31.66
CA ALA A 88 25.85 1.41 -31.24
C ALA A 88 25.71 0.06 -30.55
N SER A 89 26.32 -0.93 -31.20
CA SER A 89 26.63 -2.29 -30.77
C SER A 89 27.00 -2.41 -29.29
N TRP A 90 26.27 -3.24 -28.53
CA TRP A 90 26.69 -3.70 -27.21
C TRP A 90 27.48 -5.00 -27.36
N ARG A 91 28.79 -4.89 -27.14
CA ARG A 91 29.71 -6.02 -27.07
C ARG A 91 29.84 -6.45 -25.61
N ASN A 92 29.48 -7.70 -25.34
CA ASN A 92 29.68 -8.40 -24.07
C ASN A 92 31.13 -8.27 -23.57
N LYS A 93 31.29 -7.85 -22.31
CA LYS A 93 32.40 -8.27 -21.45
C LYS A 93 31.90 -8.53 -20.04
N SER A 94 31.85 -9.81 -19.72
CA SER A 94 31.85 -10.39 -18.39
C SER A 94 33.00 -9.84 -17.55
N GLY A 95 32.71 -9.39 -16.34
CA GLY A 95 33.70 -8.97 -15.35
C GLY A 95 33.10 -8.96 -13.95
N THR A 96 33.25 -10.08 -13.24
CA THR A 96 33.02 -10.24 -11.81
C THR A 96 33.95 -9.34 -11.00
N LEU A 97 33.38 -8.43 -10.20
CA LEU A 97 34.08 -7.75 -9.09
C LEU A 97 33.09 -7.60 -7.91
N PRO A 98 33.50 -7.89 -6.67
CA PRO A 98 32.62 -7.90 -5.50
C PRO A 98 32.36 -6.48 -5.02
N ARG A 99 31.08 -6.11 -4.85
CA ARG A 99 30.70 -4.79 -4.32
C ARG A 99 30.64 -4.84 -2.80
N ARG A 100 31.49 -4.01 -2.16
CA ARG A 100 31.56 -3.70 -0.73
C ARG A 100 30.16 -3.48 -0.13
N VAL A 101 29.89 -4.19 0.97
CA VAL A 101 28.82 -3.89 1.92
C VAL A 101 29.14 -2.58 2.63
N GLY A 102 28.29 -1.58 2.46
CA GLY A 102 28.41 -0.30 3.14
C GLY A 102 27.38 0.71 2.68
N SER A 103 26.16 0.64 3.19
CA SER A 103 25.34 1.83 3.44
C SER A 103 24.17 1.52 4.38
N MET A 104 24.21 2.16 5.56
CA MET A 104 23.11 2.56 6.45
C MET A 104 21.78 1.80 6.29
N GLY A 105 21.58 0.80 7.15
CA GLY A 105 20.28 0.17 7.35
C GLY A 105 19.28 1.14 8.00
N SER A 106 18.08 1.20 7.43
CA SER A 106 16.90 1.72 8.10
C SER A 106 16.66 0.95 9.41
N PRO A 107 16.34 1.61 10.53
CA PRO A 107 16.12 0.95 11.83
C PRO A 107 14.88 0.04 11.84
N PHE A 108 14.12 -0.02 10.75
CA PHE A 108 12.91 -0.84 10.63
C PHE A 108 13.20 -2.29 10.21
N TRP A 109 14.36 -2.54 9.61
CA TRP A 109 14.84 -3.88 9.33
C TRP A 109 15.88 -4.26 10.37
N SER A 110 15.43 -4.87 11.47
CA SER A 110 16.36 -5.70 12.23
C SER A 110 16.83 -6.81 11.29
N PRO A 111 18.14 -7.10 11.19
CA PRO A 111 18.60 -8.31 10.51
C PRO A 111 17.83 -9.50 11.10
N ALA A 112 17.43 -10.44 10.24
CA ALA A 112 16.70 -11.62 10.66
C ALA A 112 17.38 -12.20 11.91
N PRO A 113 16.65 -12.43 13.01
CA PRO A 113 17.26 -12.96 14.23
C PRO A 113 17.93 -14.32 13.91
N PRO A 114 18.92 -14.73 14.72
CA PRO A 114 19.65 -15.98 14.47
C PRO A 114 18.64 -17.15 14.38
N GLY A 115 18.50 -17.75 13.19
CA GLY A 115 17.44 -18.74 12.90
C GLY A 115 16.77 -18.65 11.53
N SER A 116 17.18 -17.70 10.67
CA SER A 116 16.66 -17.51 9.29
C SER A 116 16.72 -18.76 8.39
N TRP A 117 17.54 -19.77 8.74
CA TRP A 117 17.63 -21.06 8.06
C TRP A 117 16.32 -21.87 8.10
N GLY A 118 15.45 -21.64 9.09
CA GLY A 118 14.19 -22.39 9.21
C GLY A 118 13.18 -22.08 8.11
N TYR A 119 13.10 -20.81 7.66
CA TYR A 119 12.12 -20.36 6.68
C TYR A 119 12.46 -20.84 5.27
N THR A 120 13.71 -20.65 4.83
CA THR A 120 14.14 -21.07 3.49
C THR A 120 14.10 -22.58 3.33
N SER A 121 14.44 -23.34 4.39
CA SER A 121 14.31 -24.80 4.41
C SER A 121 12.84 -25.25 4.31
N LEU A 122 11.95 -24.60 5.06
CA LEU A 122 10.50 -24.87 4.98
C LEU A 122 9.95 -24.62 3.58
N LEU A 123 10.27 -23.47 2.97
CA LEU A 123 9.80 -23.13 1.62
C LEU A 123 10.34 -24.11 0.56
N SER A 124 11.62 -24.47 0.66
CA SER A 124 12.25 -25.42 -0.26
C SER A 124 11.58 -26.81 -0.18
N LYS A 125 11.21 -27.26 1.03
CA LYS A 125 10.46 -28.52 1.23
C LYS A 125 9.12 -28.53 0.51
N HIS A 126 8.50 -27.36 0.35
CA HIS A 126 7.24 -27.19 -0.37
C HIS A 126 7.43 -26.79 -1.85
N GLN A 127 8.65 -26.92 -2.39
CA GLN A 127 8.98 -26.57 -3.78
C GLN A 127 8.63 -25.12 -4.14
N ILE A 128 8.72 -24.22 -3.16
CA ILE A 128 8.45 -22.80 -3.36
C ILE A 128 9.74 -22.15 -3.86
N PHE A 129 9.71 -21.66 -5.09
CA PHE A 129 10.80 -20.91 -5.70
C PHE A 129 10.77 -19.45 -5.23
N ILE A 130 11.90 -18.96 -4.73
CA ILE A 130 12.05 -17.58 -4.24
C ILE A 130 12.86 -16.80 -5.27
N VAL A 131 12.32 -15.66 -5.69
CA VAL A 131 13.02 -14.67 -6.51
C VAL A 131 13.18 -13.41 -5.68
N GLU A 132 14.41 -13.05 -5.38
CA GLU A 132 14.72 -11.78 -4.71
C GLU A 132 14.82 -10.67 -5.76
N GLY A 133 14.00 -9.64 -5.60
CA GLY A 133 14.01 -8.48 -6.49
C GLY A 133 12.99 -7.41 -6.08
N ASP A 134 13.10 -6.25 -6.72
CA ASP A 134 12.20 -5.12 -6.50
C ASP A 134 11.05 -5.15 -7.52
N LEU A 135 9.82 -4.88 -7.07
CA LEU A 135 8.66 -4.75 -7.94
C LEU A 135 8.73 -3.53 -8.86
N ASN A 136 9.63 -2.59 -8.60
CA ASN A 136 9.89 -1.46 -9.48
C ASN A 136 10.86 -1.81 -10.64
N ASP A 137 11.46 -3.00 -10.64
CA ASP A 137 12.32 -3.48 -11.72
C ASP A 137 11.46 -4.11 -12.85
N ALA A 138 11.08 -3.27 -13.81
CA ALA A 138 10.25 -3.70 -14.94
C ALA A 138 10.89 -4.80 -15.81
N PRO A 139 12.21 -4.75 -16.15
CA PRO A 139 12.89 -5.87 -16.82
C PRO A 139 12.79 -7.20 -16.06
N LEU A 140 13.01 -7.18 -14.74
CA LEU A 140 12.88 -8.38 -13.90
C LEU A 140 11.47 -8.94 -13.96
N LEU A 141 10.45 -8.10 -13.74
CA LEU A 141 9.05 -8.53 -13.78
C LEU A 141 8.66 -9.09 -15.15
N THR A 142 9.05 -8.41 -16.24
CA THR A 142 8.77 -8.89 -17.60
C THR A 142 9.34 -10.29 -17.80
N LYS A 143 10.63 -10.49 -17.46
CA LYS A 143 11.27 -11.81 -17.56
C LYS A 143 10.58 -12.86 -16.67
N LEU A 144 10.13 -12.48 -15.48
CA LEU A 144 9.43 -13.41 -14.58
C LEU A 144 8.11 -13.89 -15.17
N PHE A 145 7.31 -12.99 -15.75
CA PHE A 145 6.05 -13.33 -16.41
C PHE A 145 6.25 -14.09 -17.74
N ASP A 146 7.39 -13.92 -18.40
CA ASP A 146 7.74 -14.70 -19.60
C ASP A 146 8.14 -16.15 -19.27
N VAL A 147 8.84 -16.34 -18.15
CA VAL A 147 9.36 -17.66 -17.74
C VAL A 147 8.32 -18.49 -17.00
N VAL A 148 7.49 -17.85 -16.17
CA VAL A 148 6.55 -18.54 -15.29
C VAL A 148 5.12 -18.38 -15.81
N PRO A 149 4.42 -19.48 -16.16
CA PRO A 149 3.03 -19.42 -16.59
C PRO A 149 2.10 -19.28 -15.37
N PHE A 150 2.05 -18.09 -14.77
CA PHE A 150 1.18 -17.83 -13.63
C PHE A 150 -0.30 -18.05 -13.99
N THR A 151 -0.97 -18.92 -13.24
CA THR A 151 -2.43 -19.05 -13.30
C THR A 151 -3.12 -17.96 -12.49
N HIS A 152 -2.50 -17.57 -11.37
CA HIS A 152 -2.96 -16.55 -10.44
C HIS A 152 -1.78 -15.74 -9.91
N VAL A 153 -2.04 -14.49 -9.52
CA VAL A 153 -1.08 -13.62 -8.84
C VAL A 153 -1.71 -13.08 -7.56
N LEU A 154 -1.13 -13.44 -6.41
CA LEU A 154 -1.52 -12.87 -5.11
C LEU A 154 -0.55 -11.75 -4.72
N HIS A 155 -0.96 -10.50 -4.97
CA HIS A 155 -0.12 -9.33 -4.75
C HIS A 155 -0.27 -8.76 -3.33
N LEU A 156 0.66 -9.10 -2.43
CA LEU A 156 0.67 -8.66 -1.03
C LEU A 156 1.78 -7.64 -0.72
N ALA A 157 2.73 -7.46 -1.62
CA ALA A 157 3.88 -6.60 -1.41
C ALA A 157 3.45 -5.13 -1.41
N ALA A 158 3.71 -4.44 -0.29
CA ALA A 158 3.38 -3.05 -0.11
C ALA A 158 4.20 -2.42 1.00
N GLN A 159 4.41 -1.11 0.91
CA GLN A 159 4.76 -0.33 2.09
C GLN A 159 3.54 -0.32 3.02
N ALA A 160 3.70 -0.84 4.24
CA ALA A 160 2.59 -1.07 5.17
C ALA A 160 2.81 -0.35 6.50
N GLY A 161 1.77 0.34 6.99
CA GLY A 161 1.73 0.97 8.31
C GLY A 161 1.35 2.45 8.26
N VAL A 162 0.27 2.83 8.95
CA VAL A 162 -0.22 4.22 9.01
C VAL A 162 0.84 5.14 9.65
N ARG A 163 1.42 4.72 10.77
CA ARG A 163 2.44 5.50 11.50
C ARG A 163 3.71 5.71 10.67
N TYR A 164 4.16 4.68 9.96
CA TYR A 164 5.33 4.79 9.09
C TYR A 164 5.09 5.79 7.95
N ALA A 165 3.93 5.69 7.27
CA ALA A 165 3.60 6.58 6.16
C ALA A 165 3.50 8.06 6.59
N MET A 166 3.10 8.32 7.84
CA MET A 166 3.13 9.67 8.40
C MET A 166 4.56 10.18 8.66
N GLN A 167 5.46 9.32 9.12
CA GLN A 167 6.86 9.67 9.43
C GLN A 167 7.72 9.78 8.15
N ASN A 168 7.40 9.00 7.11
CA ASN A 168 8.19 8.89 5.88
C ASN A 168 7.32 9.04 4.63
N PRO A 169 6.76 10.24 4.36
CA PRO A 169 5.84 10.47 3.25
C PRO A 169 6.49 10.35 1.86
N GLN A 170 7.82 10.47 1.77
CA GLN A 170 8.59 10.39 0.52
C GLN A 170 8.91 8.96 0.07
N SER A 171 8.57 7.94 0.88
CA SER A 171 8.80 6.55 0.49
C SER A 171 7.90 6.15 -0.69
N PRO A 172 8.40 5.43 -1.72
CA PRO A 172 7.60 5.08 -2.88
C PRO A 172 6.36 4.31 -2.43
N PRO A 173 5.13 4.75 -2.78
CA PRO A 173 3.95 4.01 -2.43
C PRO A 173 3.92 2.71 -3.24
N LEU A 174 4.36 1.59 -2.65
CA LEU A 174 4.07 0.29 -3.25
C LEU A 174 2.57 0.00 -3.09
N PHE A 175 1.90 -0.10 -4.23
CA PHE A 175 0.51 -0.50 -4.34
C PHE A 175 0.34 -1.91 -3.78
N GLY A 176 -0.67 -2.12 -2.94
CA GLY A 176 -1.07 -3.44 -2.43
C GLY A 176 -2.26 -3.23 -1.52
N LEU A 177 -3.25 -4.12 -1.53
CA LEU A 177 -4.55 -3.83 -0.93
C LEU A 177 -4.54 -4.09 0.59
N ARG A 178 -4.84 -3.05 1.36
CA ARG A 178 -5.06 -3.10 2.81
C ARG A 178 -6.08 -2.05 3.16
N ARG A 179 -6.85 -2.27 4.23
CA ARG A 179 -7.89 -1.32 4.62
C ARG A 179 -7.32 0.07 4.91
N ALA A 180 -8.01 1.05 4.34
CA ALA A 180 -7.84 2.48 4.43
C ALA A 180 -9.09 3.06 5.10
N ARG A 181 -8.96 3.99 6.06
CA ARG A 181 -10.14 4.72 6.58
C ARG A 181 -10.48 5.85 5.62
N PHE A 182 -11.77 6.04 5.39
CA PHE A 182 -12.35 7.20 4.73
C PHE A 182 -13.28 7.93 5.72
N MET A 183 -13.20 9.25 5.76
CA MET A 183 -13.84 10.18 6.69
C MET A 183 -15.36 10.06 6.69
N ASP A 184 -15.97 9.65 5.57
CA ASP A 184 -17.43 9.53 5.43
C ASP A 184 -18.01 8.23 6.04
N SER A 185 -17.21 7.15 6.11
CA SER A 185 -17.72 5.88 6.66
C SER A 185 -17.75 5.91 8.20
N THR A 186 -18.89 6.28 8.76
CA THR A 186 -19.19 6.17 10.21
C THR A 186 -20.07 4.95 10.54
N GLU A 187 -20.65 4.31 9.52
CA GLU A 187 -21.49 3.13 9.67
C GLU A 187 -20.66 1.88 9.99
N ASN A 188 -21.06 1.17 11.05
CA ASN A 188 -20.51 -0.11 11.44
C ASN A 188 -21.62 -1.17 11.38
N PRO A 189 -21.35 -2.40 10.89
CA PRO A 189 -20.07 -2.87 10.38
C PRO A 189 -19.75 -2.30 8.99
N PHE A 190 -18.47 -2.05 8.73
CA PHE A 190 -18.01 -1.51 7.46
C PHE A 190 -18.22 -2.49 6.31
N SER A 191 -18.87 -2.03 5.26
CA SER A 191 -19.27 -2.80 4.08
C SER A 191 -18.43 -2.42 2.86
N GLU A 192 -18.29 -3.35 1.92
CA GLU A 192 -17.64 -3.09 0.63
C GLU A 192 -18.42 -2.07 -0.23
N ARG A 193 -19.70 -1.85 0.09
CA ARG A 193 -20.57 -0.86 -0.57
C ARG A 193 -20.38 0.57 -0.03
N ASP A 194 -19.72 0.74 1.10
CA ASP A 194 -19.53 2.06 1.70
C ASP A 194 -18.66 2.93 0.80
N ARG A 195 -18.96 4.22 0.76
CA ARG A 195 -18.14 5.17 0.02
C ARG A 195 -16.76 5.32 0.67
N THR A 196 -15.74 5.34 -0.18
CA THR A 196 -14.33 5.35 0.21
C THR A 196 -13.57 6.48 -0.47
N ASP A 197 -14.14 7.69 -0.53
CA ASP A 197 -13.62 8.82 -1.30
C ASP A 197 -12.96 9.91 -0.43
N GLN A 198 -13.00 9.78 0.90
CA GLN A 198 -12.43 10.78 1.82
C GLN A 198 -11.31 10.22 2.72
N PRO A 199 -10.15 9.78 2.22
CA PRO A 199 -9.17 9.04 3.03
C PRO A 199 -8.65 9.84 4.25
N ALA A 200 -8.63 9.21 5.43
CA ALA A 200 -8.20 9.83 6.69
C ALA A 200 -6.67 9.84 6.91
N SER A 201 -5.89 9.25 5.99
CA SER A 201 -4.43 9.24 6.03
C SER A 201 -3.84 9.09 4.63
N LEU A 202 -2.57 9.48 4.45
CA LEU A 202 -1.85 9.26 3.20
C LEU A 202 -1.80 7.77 2.83
N TYR A 203 -1.54 6.91 3.82
CA TYR A 203 -1.63 5.46 3.65
C TYR A 203 -2.99 5.06 3.09
N ALA A 204 -4.09 5.55 3.67
CA ALA A 204 -5.43 5.26 3.20
C ALA A 204 -5.67 5.70 1.75
N ALA A 205 -5.17 6.88 1.38
CA ALA A 205 -5.26 7.40 0.01
C ALA A 205 -4.52 6.50 -0.99
N THR A 206 -3.31 6.03 -0.68
CA THR A 206 -2.54 5.15 -1.58
C THR A 206 -3.24 3.82 -1.84
N LYS A 207 -3.92 3.25 -0.83
CA LYS A 207 -4.66 2.00 -0.98
C LYS A 207 -5.91 2.18 -1.82
N LYS A 208 -6.59 3.33 -1.68
CA LYS A 208 -7.71 3.68 -2.55
C LYS A 208 -7.26 3.87 -3.99
N ALA A 209 -6.16 4.60 -4.21
CA ALA A 209 -5.58 4.77 -5.53
C ALA A 209 -5.27 3.41 -6.18
N GLY A 210 -4.77 2.44 -5.39
CA GLY A 210 -4.57 1.07 -5.86
C GLY A 210 -5.86 0.37 -6.35
N GLU A 211 -6.99 0.55 -5.65
CA GLU A 211 -8.28 0.03 -6.10
C GLU A 211 -8.75 0.68 -7.40
N GLU A 212 -8.60 2.00 -7.52
CA GLU A 212 -8.98 2.72 -8.74
C GLU A 212 -8.09 2.33 -9.94
N ILE A 213 -6.79 2.17 -9.72
CA ILE A 213 -5.86 1.65 -10.74
C ILE A 213 -6.30 0.24 -11.16
N ALA A 214 -6.57 -0.65 -10.21
CA ALA A 214 -7.08 -2.00 -10.52
C ALA A 214 -8.37 -1.96 -11.36
N HIS A 215 -9.32 -1.10 -10.99
CA HIS A 215 -10.54 -0.89 -11.78
C HIS A 215 -10.22 -0.47 -13.22
N THR A 216 -9.31 0.49 -13.44
CA THR A 216 -8.92 0.90 -14.80
C THR A 216 -8.29 -0.23 -15.61
N TYR A 217 -7.45 -1.06 -14.99
CA TYR A 217 -6.86 -2.22 -15.67
C TYR A 217 -7.90 -3.27 -16.06
N ASN A 218 -8.87 -3.55 -15.18
CA ASN A 218 -10.02 -4.40 -15.53
C ASN A 218 -10.84 -3.79 -16.68
N HIS A 219 -11.10 -2.49 -16.63
CA HIS A 219 -11.93 -1.80 -17.60
C HIS A 219 -11.30 -1.78 -19.00
N ILE A 220 -10.02 -1.42 -19.09
CA ILE A 220 -9.30 -1.22 -20.37
C ILE A 220 -8.77 -2.54 -20.93
N TYR A 221 -8.16 -3.35 -20.06
CA TYR A 221 -7.43 -4.56 -20.47
C TYR A 221 -8.21 -5.84 -20.23
N GLY A 222 -9.30 -5.84 -19.46
CA GLY A 222 -10.06 -7.06 -19.17
C GLY A 222 -9.36 -8.01 -18.20
N LEU A 223 -8.54 -7.48 -17.29
CA LEU A 223 -7.95 -8.27 -16.22
C LEU A 223 -8.99 -8.64 -15.16
N SER A 224 -9.08 -9.92 -14.83
CA SER A 224 -9.86 -10.39 -13.69
C SER A 224 -9.12 -10.04 -12.40
N LEU A 225 -9.78 -9.26 -11.53
CA LEU A 225 -9.14 -8.67 -10.35
C LEU A 225 -10.05 -8.80 -9.13
N THR A 226 -9.44 -9.21 -8.00
CA THR A 226 -10.13 -9.31 -6.71
C THR A 226 -9.36 -8.53 -5.66
N GLY A 227 -9.98 -7.48 -5.12
CA GLY A 227 -9.45 -6.66 -4.05
C GLY A 227 -9.75 -7.24 -2.67
N LEU A 228 -8.73 -7.49 -1.85
CA LEU A 228 -8.90 -7.99 -0.49
C LEU A 228 -8.54 -6.90 0.54
N ARG A 229 -9.54 -6.45 1.30
CA ARG A 229 -9.39 -5.44 2.36
C ARG A 229 -9.16 -6.15 3.70
N PHE A 230 -7.88 -6.32 4.05
CA PHE A 230 -7.50 -6.90 5.34
C PHE A 230 -7.75 -5.96 6.52
N PHE A 231 -8.20 -6.54 7.63
CA PHE A 231 -8.26 -5.92 8.94
C PHE A 231 -6.99 -6.23 9.75
N THR A 232 -7.02 -6.14 11.08
CA THR A 232 -5.81 -6.31 11.89
C THR A 232 -5.43 -7.78 11.94
N VAL A 233 -4.48 -8.18 11.09
CA VAL A 233 -4.02 -9.58 11.04
C VAL A 233 -2.99 -9.84 12.15
N TYR A 234 -3.16 -10.94 12.88
CA TYR A 234 -2.24 -11.37 13.93
C TYR A 234 -1.98 -12.88 13.90
N GLY A 235 -0.83 -13.29 14.44
CA GLY A 235 -0.47 -14.70 14.55
C GLY A 235 1.06 -14.92 14.52
N PRO A 236 1.50 -16.19 14.53
CA PRO A 236 2.89 -16.57 14.31
C PRO A 236 3.49 -15.91 13.07
N TRP A 237 4.80 -15.67 13.08
CA TRP A 237 5.53 -15.00 11.98
C TRP A 237 5.02 -13.58 11.65
N GLY A 238 4.34 -12.98 12.62
CA GLY A 238 3.81 -11.64 12.55
C GLY A 238 4.86 -10.55 12.39
N ARG A 239 4.42 -9.35 11.98
CA ARG A 239 5.30 -8.19 11.90
C ARG A 239 5.60 -7.61 13.30
N PRO A 240 6.86 -7.31 13.65
CA PRO A 240 7.24 -6.83 14.98
C PRO A 240 6.66 -5.47 15.39
N ASP A 241 6.23 -4.64 14.43
CA ASP A 241 5.64 -3.31 14.67
C ASP A 241 4.15 -3.35 15.05
N MET A 242 3.52 -4.53 15.03
CA MET A 242 2.10 -4.69 15.35
C MET A 242 1.87 -4.92 16.86
N ALA A 243 0.74 -4.38 17.36
CA ALA A 243 0.38 -4.34 18.79
C ALA A 243 0.68 -5.63 19.57
N TYR A 244 0.12 -6.76 19.15
CA TYR A 244 0.31 -8.04 19.85
C TYR A 244 1.80 -8.46 19.95
N PHE A 245 2.60 -8.12 18.94
CA PHE A 245 4.00 -8.53 18.86
C PHE A 245 4.86 -7.64 19.76
N PHE A 246 4.79 -6.32 19.61
CA PHE A 246 5.61 -5.43 20.42
C PHE A 246 5.16 -5.41 21.88
N PHE A 247 3.86 -5.53 22.19
CA PHE A 247 3.41 -5.71 23.58
C PHE A 247 4.01 -6.96 24.21
N THR A 248 4.06 -8.08 23.48
CA THR A 248 4.69 -9.31 24.00
C THR A 248 6.17 -9.09 24.32
N LYS A 249 6.90 -8.43 23.41
CA LYS A 249 8.30 -8.06 23.62
C LYS A 249 8.47 -7.17 24.86
N ASP A 250 7.69 -6.10 24.97
CA ASP A 250 7.84 -5.10 26.03
C ASP A 250 7.41 -5.65 27.40
N ILE A 251 6.35 -6.46 27.46
CA ILE A 251 5.93 -7.16 28.68
C ILE A 251 7.05 -8.08 29.19
N LEU A 252 7.64 -8.89 28.30
CA LEU A 252 8.75 -9.79 28.68
C LEU A 252 10.01 -9.04 29.10
N GLN A 253 10.24 -7.85 28.54
CA GLN A 253 11.36 -6.96 28.92
C GLN A 253 11.05 -6.09 30.14
N GLY A 254 9.86 -6.19 30.73
CA GLY A 254 9.44 -5.35 31.86
C GLY A 254 9.33 -3.86 31.52
N LYS A 255 9.21 -3.53 30.23
CA LYS A 255 9.04 -2.17 29.71
C LYS A 255 7.57 -1.74 29.76
N PRO A 256 7.29 -0.44 29.88
CA PRO A 256 5.94 0.06 29.78
C PRO A 256 5.38 -0.11 28.36
N ILE A 257 4.07 -0.39 28.26
CA ILE A 257 3.33 -0.45 27.01
C ILE A 257 2.32 0.70 26.95
N ASP A 258 2.22 1.31 25.77
CA ASP A 258 1.26 2.40 25.55
C ASP A 258 -0.11 1.86 25.11
N ILE A 259 -1.14 2.18 25.88
CA ILE A 259 -2.54 1.85 25.58
C ILE A 259 -3.28 3.12 25.23
N TYR A 260 -3.79 3.19 24.01
CA TYR A 260 -4.54 4.36 23.54
C TYR A 260 -6.00 4.32 23.98
N LYS A 261 -6.52 5.48 24.41
CA LYS A 261 -7.94 5.73 24.64
C LYS A 261 -8.43 6.88 23.77
N THR A 262 -9.71 6.90 23.44
CA THR A 262 -10.30 8.04 22.73
C THR A 262 -10.26 9.30 23.59
N HIS A 263 -10.48 10.47 22.98
CA HIS A 263 -10.64 11.72 23.74
C HIS A 263 -11.76 11.63 24.79
N ASP A 264 -12.83 10.88 24.49
CA ASP A 264 -13.94 10.59 25.40
C ASP A 264 -13.64 9.44 26.38
N GLN A 265 -12.37 9.11 26.59
CA GLN A 265 -11.88 8.07 27.51
C GLN A 265 -12.40 6.64 27.22
N LYS A 266 -12.95 6.39 26.02
CA LYS A 266 -13.38 5.04 25.61
C LYS A 266 -12.19 4.19 25.17
N GLU A 267 -12.28 2.89 25.41
CA GLU A 267 -11.27 1.94 24.93
C GLU A 267 -11.31 1.84 23.41
N VAL A 268 -10.12 1.75 22.83
CA VAL A 268 -9.94 1.49 21.40
C VAL A 268 -10.15 -0.01 21.16
N ALA A 269 -11.01 -0.36 20.20
CA ALA A 269 -11.24 -1.75 19.79
C ALA A 269 -10.82 -2.00 18.35
N ARG A 270 -10.35 -3.23 18.10
CA ARG A 270 -9.89 -3.66 16.79
C ARG A 270 -10.51 -5.00 16.43
N ASP A 271 -10.88 -5.12 15.17
CA ASP A 271 -11.16 -6.41 14.54
C ASP A 271 -9.82 -7.13 14.29
N PHE A 272 -9.51 -8.08 15.18
CA PHE A 272 -8.33 -8.94 15.10
C PHE A 272 -8.67 -10.24 14.38
N THR A 273 -8.04 -10.47 13.24
CA THR A 273 -8.26 -11.66 12.41
C THR A 273 -7.01 -12.54 12.45
N TYR A 274 -7.19 -13.81 12.82
CA TYR A 274 -6.07 -14.73 12.93
C TYR A 274 -5.52 -15.08 11.53
N ILE A 275 -4.20 -15.22 11.43
CA ILE A 275 -3.51 -15.42 10.15
C ILE A 275 -4.05 -16.61 9.34
N ASP A 276 -4.34 -17.75 9.98
CA ASP A 276 -4.88 -18.92 9.27
C ASP A 276 -6.24 -18.63 8.63
N ASP A 277 -7.09 -17.85 9.31
CA ASP A 277 -8.40 -17.49 8.76
C ASP A 277 -8.25 -16.53 7.58
N VAL A 278 -7.34 -15.54 7.67
CA VAL A 278 -7.01 -14.66 6.54
C VAL A 278 -6.48 -15.45 5.35
N VAL A 279 -5.62 -16.44 5.58
CA VAL A 279 -5.09 -17.32 4.52
C VAL A 279 -6.21 -18.10 3.84
N LYS A 280 -7.15 -18.68 4.61
CA LYS A 280 -8.35 -19.33 4.04
C LYS A 280 -9.16 -18.37 3.17
N GLY A 281 -9.31 -17.12 3.59
CA GLY A 281 -9.97 -16.08 2.80
C GLY A 281 -9.26 -15.78 1.48
N CYS A 282 -7.93 -15.66 1.50
CA CYS A 282 -7.13 -15.48 0.28
C CYS A 282 -7.27 -16.67 -0.68
N LEU A 283 -7.23 -17.91 -0.15
CA LEU A 283 -7.39 -19.12 -0.96
C LEU A 283 -8.78 -19.19 -1.58
N GLY A 284 -9.85 -18.96 -0.81
CA GLY A 284 -11.22 -18.95 -1.35
C GLY A 284 -11.43 -17.87 -2.43
N ALA A 285 -10.78 -16.72 -2.30
CA ALA A 285 -10.80 -15.68 -3.33
C ALA A 285 -10.09 -16.10 -4.62
N LEU A 286 -8.97 -16.82 -4.50
CA LEU A 286 -8.22 -17.38 -5.63
C LEU A 286 -9.01 -18.53 -6.30
N ASP A 287 -9.57 -19.45 -5.53
CA ASP A 287 -10.31 -20.61 -6.02
C ASP A 287 -11.59 -20.22 -6.78
N THR A 288 -12.15 -19.05 -6.47
CA THR A 288 -13.35 -18.49 -7.13
C THR A 288 -13.01 -17.40 -8.17
N ALA A 289 -11.73 -17.19 -8.47
CA ALA A 289 -11.32 -16.21 -9.46
C ALA A 289 -11.68 -16.68 -10.87
N GLU A 290 -12.28 -15.80 -11.66
CA GLU A 290 -12.52 -16.06 -13.07
C GLU A 290 -11.31 -15.68 -13.93
N LYS A 291 -11.23 -16.21 -15.15
CA LYS A 291 -10.17 -15.86 -16.10
C LYS A 291 -10.32 -14.41 -16.57
N SER A 292 -9.19 -13.75 -16.76
CA SER A 292 -9.12 -12.50 -17.52
C SER A 292 -9.65 -12.72 -18.94
N THR A 293 -10.37 -11.72 -19.47
CA THR A 293 -10.89 -11.75 -20.84
C THR A 293 -10.05 -10.94 -21.82
N GLY A 294 -9.04 -10.24 -21.31
CA GLY A 294 -8.04 -9.52 -22.11
C GLY A 294 -7.05 -10.41 -22.84
N SER A 295 -6.60 -9.96 -24.01
CA SER A 295 -5.38 -10.49 -24.64
C SER A 295 -4.76 -9.45 -25.58
N GLY A 296 -3.44 -9.40 -25.71
CA GLY A 296 -2.77 -8.47 -26.63
C GLY A 296 -3.02 -6.99 -26.30
N GLY A 297 -3.20 -6.67 -25.02
CA GLY A 297 -3.42 -5.29 -24.56
C GLY A 297 -4.84 -4.75 -24.80
N LYS A 298 -5.83 -5.60 -25.11
CA LYS A 298 -7.23 -5.17 -25.30
C LYS A 298 -8.21 -6.11 -24.61
N LYS A 299 -9.23 -5.54 -23.97
CA LYS A 299 -10.38 -6.26 -23.42
C LYS A 299 -11.24 -6.87 -24.53
N LYS A 300 -11.61 -8.16 -24.39
CA LYS A 300 -12.50 -8.86 -25.34
C LYS A 300 -13.92 -9.09 -24.83
N GLY A 301 -14.17 -8.87 -23.54
CA GLY A 301 -15.48 -9.02 -22.92
C GLY A 301 -15.49 -8.53 -21.47
N PRO A 302 -16.61 -8.64 -20.75
CA PRO A 302 -16.64 -8.37 -19.30
C PRO A 302 -15.60 -9.21 -18.57
N ALA A 303 -14.95 -8.65 -17.55
CA ALA A 303 -13.98 -9.37 -16.71
C ALA A 303 -14.35 -9.14 -15.25
N GLN A 304 -14.17 -10.16 -14.43
CA GLN A 304 -14.54 -10.11 -13.01
C GLN A 304 -13.75 -9.03 -12.27
N LEU A 305 -14.45 -8.16 -11.54
CA LEU A 305 -13.88 -7.19 -10.61
C LEU A 305 -14.64 -7.28 -9.30
N ARG A 306 -13.95 -7.72 -8.23
CA ARG A 306 -14.57 -7.97 -6.92
C ARG A 306 -13.78 -7.26 -5.83
N VAL A 307 -14.43 -6.90 -4.73
CA VAL A 307 -13.78 -6.39 -3.52
C VAL A 307 -14.41 -7.09 -2.32
N TYR A 308 -13.59 -7.57 -1.39
CA TYR A 308 -14.04 -8.27 -0.18
C TYR A 308 -13.32 -7.76 1.05
N ASN A 309 -14.06 -7.62 2.15
CA ASN A 309 -13.50 -7.44 3.48
C ASN A 309 -13.13 -8.81 4.08
N LEU A 310 -11.90 -8.94 4.53
CA LEU A 310 -11.42 -10.13 5.27
C LEU A 310 -11.12 -9.72 6.72
N GLY A 311 -12.11 -9.92 7.59
CA GLY A 311 -12.07 -9.63 9.03
C GLY A 311 -12.57 -10.79 9.89
N ASN A 312 -12.67 -10.59 11.21
CA ASN A 312 -13.18 -11.56 12.19
C ASN A 312 -14.62 -11.24 12.65
N THR A 313 -15.19 -10.08 12.31
CA THR A 313 -16.56 -9.65 12.65
C THR A 313 -16.85 -9.43 14.15
N SER A 314 -15.83 -9.53 15.00
CA SER A 314 -15.97 -9.29 16.44
C SER A 314 -14.87 -8.34 16.91
N PRO A 315 -15.15 -7.03 17.06
CA PRO A 315 -14.18 -6.09 17.59
C PRO A 315 -13.83 -6.43 19.05
N VAL A 316 -12.53 -6.45 19.37
CA VAL A 316 -12.04 -6.70 20.72
C VAL A 316 -11.27 -5.48 21.24
N PRO A 317 -11.52 -5.00 22.48
CA PRO A 317 -10.75 -3.92 23.05
C PRO A 317 -9.27 -4.28 23.22
N VAL A 318 -8.39 -3.30 23.01
CA VAL A 318 -6.93 -3.49 23.21
C VAL A 318 -6.61 -3.89 24.64
N GLY A 319 -7.38 -3.42 25.63
CA GLY A 319 -7.24 -3.86 27.03
C GLY A 319 -7.39 -5.37 27.19
N ARG A 320 -8.37 -5.98 26.49
CA ARG A 320 -8.59 -7.44 26.52
C ARG A 320 -7.44 -8.21 25.87
N LEU A 321 -6.89 -7.73 24.76
CA LEU A 321 -5.67 -8.28 24.14
C LEU A 321 -4.53 -8.36 25.16
N VAL A 322 -4.27 -7.25 25.86
CA VAL A 322 -3.21 -7.16 26.87
C VAL A 322 -3.48 -8.13 28.03
N SER A 323 -4.70 -8.21 28.56
CA SER A 323 -5.02 -9.14 29.64
C SER A 323 -4.80 -10.61 29.27
N ILE A 324 -5.09 -11.00 28.03
CA ILE A 324 -4.81 -12.35 27.55
C ILE A 324 -3.29 -12.59 27.49
N LEU A 325 -2.52 -11.63 26.96
CA LEU A 325 -1.06 -11.71 26.93
C LEU A 325 -0.46 -11.82 28.33
N GLU A 326 -0.92 -11.01 29.29
CA GLU A 326 -0.49 -11.09 30.70
C GLU A 326 -0.68 -12.50 31.27
N GLY A 327 -1.84 -13.12 30.99
CA GLY A 327 -2.14 -14.48 31.43
C GLY A 327 -1.28 -15.54 30.75
N LEU A 328 -1.02 -15.42 29.43
CA LEU A 328 -0.21 -16.37 28.68
C LEU A 328 1.29 -16.26 29.00
N LEU A 329 1.78 -15.06 29.32
CA LEU A 329 3.19 -14.79 29.62
C LEU A 329 3.51 -14.89 31.12
N GLY A 330 2.50 -15.01 31.97
CA GLY A 330 2.65 -15.01 33.43
C GLY A 330 3.27 -13.72 34.00
N THR A 331 3.20 -12.62 33.26
CA THR A 331 3.86 -11.35 33.61
C THR A 331 2.87 -10.19 33.45
N LYS A 332 2.77 -9.33 34.48
CA LYS A 332 1.90 -8.14 34.43
C LYS A 332 2.54 -7.04 33.58
N ALA A 333 1.74 -6.43 32.71
CA ALA A 333 2.17 -5.34 31.86
C ALA A 333 2.18 -4.03 32.64
N LYS A 334 3.24 -3.23 32.47
CA LYS A 334 3.27 -1.84 32.96
C LYS A 334 2.53 -0.97 31.94
N LYS A 335 1.27 -0.62 32.22
CA LYS A 335 0.39 0.07 31.25
C LYS A 335 0.53 1.58 31.40
N HIS A 336 0.82 2.26 30.30
CA HIS A 336 0.81 3.71 30.21
C HIS A 336 -0.33 4.13 29.29
N VAL A 337 -1.33 4.84 29.83
CA VAL A 337 -2.53 5.20 29.07
C VAL A 337 -2.30 6.55 28.38
N ILE A 338 -2.44 6.57 27.06
CA ILE A 338 -2.25 7.77 26.23
C ILE A 338 -3.54 8.12 25.51
N THR A 339 -3.86 9.42 25.44
CA THR A 339 -4.97 9.89 24.60
C THR A 339 -4.60 9.77 23.13
N MET A 340 -5.46 9.11 22.35
CA MET A 340 -5.23 8.86 20.93
C MET A 340 -5.04 10.19 20.18
N PRO A 341 -3.99 10.33 19.34
CA PRO A 341 -3.83 11.51 18.53
C PRO A 341 -4.97 11.60 17.50
N ARG A 342 -5.37 12.82 17.09
CA ARG A 342 -6.41 13.03 16.07
C ARG A 342 -5.97 12.71 14.63
N ASN A 343 -4.86 11.98 14.47
CA ASN A 343 -4.13 11.84 13.21
C ASN A 343 -4.59 10.68 12.31
N GLY A 344 -5.89 10.44 12.23
CA GLY A 344 -6.47 9.46 11.30
C GLY A 344 -6.48 8.00 11.79
N ASP A 345 -6.03 7.72 13.02
CA ASP A 345 -6.27 6.41 13.66
C ASP A 345 -7.75 6.27 14.08
N VAL A 346 -8.21 5.03 14.08
CA VAL A 346 -9.62 4.66 14.19
C VAL A 346 -9.90 4.16 15.59
N PRO A 347 -10.92 4.63 16.30
CA PRO A 347 -11.21 4.09 17.63
C PRO A 347 -11.81 2.67 17.58
N PHE A 348 -12.60 2.34 16.55
CA PHE A 348 -13.30 1.05 16.41
C PHE A 348 -13.26 0.54 14.96
N THR A 349 -12.84 -0.70 14.75
CA THR A 349 -12.95 -1.39 13.45
C THR A 349 -13.83 -2.61 13.56
N HIS A 350 -14.76 -2.78 12.63
CA HIS A 350 -15.65 -3.95 12.54
C HIS A 350 -15.92 -4.27 11.07
N ALA A 351 -15.50 -5.44 10.60
CA ALA A 351 -15.72 -5.87 9.22
C ALA A 351 -17.11 -6.47 9.00
N ASN A 352 -17.82 -6.04 7.95
CA ASN A 352 -18.87 -6.86 7.35
C ASN A 352 -18.21 -7.83 6.38
N VAL A 353 -18.34 -9.13 6.61
CA VAL A 353 -17.74 -10.19 5.77
C VAL A 353 -18.80 -11.02 5.03
N THR A 354 -20.06 -10.55 5.02
CA THR A 354 -21.19 -11.30 4.44
C THR A 354 -20.96 -11.65 2.97
N LEU A 355 -20.31 -10.77 2.21
CA LEU A 355 -20.03 -11.00 0.79
C LEU A 355 -18.99 -12.13 0.60
N ALA A 356 -17.90 -12.10 1.39
CA ALA A 356 -16.88 -13.14 1.38
C ALA A 356 -17.43 -14.51 1.83
N TYR A 357 -18.31 -14.50 2.84
CA TYR A 357 -19.03 -15.67 3.29
C TYR A 357 -19.88 -16.28 2.17
N LYS A 358 -20.67 -15.45 1.47
CA LYS A 358 -21.60 -15.90 0.45
C LYS A 358 -20.86 -16.46 -0.77
N ASP A 359 -19.82 -15.78 -1.22
CA ASP A 359 -19.20 -16.07 -2.51
C ASP A 359 -18.16 -17.19 -2.43
N PHE A 360 -17.47 -17.34 -1.29
CA PHE A 360 -16.43 -18.37 -1.12
C PHE A 360 -16.35 -18.97 0.28
N GLY A 361 -17.42 -18.87 1.08
CA GLY A 361 -17.54 -19.60 2.35
C GLY A 361 -16.64 -19.09 3.47
N TYR A 362 -16.14 -17.86 3.39
CA TYR A 362 -15.25 -17.28 4.41
C TYR A 362 -15.91 -17.19 5.78
N LYS A 363 -15.38 -17.96 6.73
CA LYS A 363 -15.84 -18.04 8.13
C LYS A 363 -14.62 -17.99 9.05
N PRO A 364 -14.30 -16.84 9.65
CA PRO A 364 -13.25 -16.79 10.66
C PRO A 364 -13.73 -17.54 11.90
N THR A 365 -12.91 -18.45 12.42
CA THR A 365 -13.30 -19.36 13.51
C THR A 365 -12.38 -19.27 14.72
N THR A 366 -11.24 -18.60 14.57
CA THR A 366 -10.24 -18.51 15.64
C THR A 366 -10.55 -17.33 16.56
N ASP A 367 -10.94 -17.62 17.80
CA ASP A 367 -11.05 -16.58 18.82
C ASP A 367 -9.68 -15.98 19.19
N LEU A 368 -9.70 -14.79 19.79
CA LEU A 368 -8.49 -14.05 20.12
C LEU A 368 -7.56 -14.81 21.09
N ALA A 369 -8.11 -15.52 22.06
CA ALA A 369 -7.33 -16.21 23.08
C ALA A 369 -6.62 -17.44 22.50
N ALA A 370 -7.31 -18.22 21.67
CA ALA A 370 -6.76 -19.36 20.95
C ALA A 370 -5.64 -18.93 19.99
N GLY A 371 -5.87 -17.87 19.20
CA GLY A 371 -4.85 -17.34 18.29
C GLY A 371 -3.63 -16.79 19.03
N LEU A 372 -3.84 -16.04 20.13
CA LEU A 372 -2.74 -15.53 20.95
C LEU A 372 -1.95 -16.64 21.64
N ARG A 373 -2.60 -17.72 22.07
CA ARG A 373 -1.91 -18.89 22.63
C ARG A 373 -0.95 -19.52 21.62
N LYS A 374 -1.40 -19.69 20.38
CA LYS A 374 -0.56 -20.18 19.28
C LYS A 374 0.61 -19.22 19.00
N PHE A 375 0.33 -17.91 18.97
CA PHE A 375 1.35 -16.88 18.78
C PHE A 375 2.40 -16.88 19.90
N VAL A 376 2.00 -16.86 21.18
CA VAL A 376 2.93 -16.85 22.32
C VAL A 376 3.78 -18.12 22.31
N LYS A 377 3.17 -19.29 22.09
CA LYS A 377 3.91 -20.55 21.95
C LYS A 377 4.98 -20.47 20.85
N TRP A 378 4.61 -19.93 19.69
CA TRP A 378 5.58 -19.69 18.61
C TRP A 378 6.66 -18.70 19.02
N TYR A 379 6.29 -17.56 19.63
CA TYR A 379 7.20 -16.48 20.00
C TYR A 379 8.27 -16.96 20.99
N VAL A 380 7.86 -17.65 22.06
CA VAL A 380 8.76 -18.19 23.08
C VAL A 380 9.74 -19.19 22.47
N ASN A 381 9.25 -20.10 21.63
CA ASN A 381 10.10 -21.08 20.94
C ASN A 381 11.06 -20.40 19.96
N TYR A 382 10.56 -19.51 19.11
CA TYR A 382 11.32 -18.86 18.06
C TYR A 382 12.43 -17.95 18.59
N PHE A 383 12.19 -17.26 19.71
CA PHE A 383 13.19 -16.39 20.35
C PHE A 383 13.97 -17.10 21.48
N GLY A 384 13.75 -18.40 21.71
CA GLY A 384 14.47 -19.16 22.75
C GLY A 384 14.27 -18.63 24.16
N ILE A 385 13.08 -18.12 24.48
CA ILE A 385 12.80 -17.52 25.79
C ILE A 385 12.48 -18.64 26.78
N GLU A 386 13.23 -18.75 27.88
CA GLU A 386 12.89 -19.70 28.94
C GLU A 386 11.58 -19.28 29.61
N SER A 387 10.53 -20.10 29.48
CA SER A 387 9.31 -19.89 30.25
C SER A 387 9.62 -20.07 31.74
N LYS A 388 9.33 -19.04 32.55
CA LYS A 388 9.38 -19.15 34.01
C LYS A 388 8.37 -20.16 34.58
N SER A 389 7.44 -20.68 33.76
CA SER A 389 6.40 -21.60 34.23
C SER A 389 6.88 -23.01 34.56
N THR A 390 8.11 -23.39 34.19
CA THR A 390 8.61 -24.78 34.36
C THR A 390 9.53 -25.00 35.56
N LYS A 391 9.90 -23.95 36.30
CA LYS A 391 10.77 -24.09 37.50
C LYS A 391 10.03 -24.50 38.79
N GLY A 392 8.70 -24.64 38.75
CA GLY A 392 7.88 -24.85 39.96
C GLY A 392 7.52 -26.30 40.30
N THR A 393 7.88 -27.30 39.48
CA THR A 393 7.33 -28.66 39.62
C THR A 393 8.38 -29.78 39.65
N GLN A 394 9.68 -29.46 39.76
CA GLN A 394 10.75 -30.47 39.79
C GLN A 394 11.54 -30.55 41.12
N HIS A 395 11.16 -29.80 42.15
CA HIS A 395 11.86 -29.82 43.45
C HIS A 395 11.00 -30.29 44.63
N ALA A 396 9.83 -30.89 44.39
CA ALA A 396 8.94 -31.34 45.48
C ALA A 396 8.91 -32.87 45.72
N ASP A 397 9.54 -33.69 44.87
CA ASP A 397 9.38 -35.16 44.91
C ASP A 397 10.66 -35.95 45.32
N GLU A 398 11.69 -35.30 45.87
CA GLU A 398 12.90 -36.01 46.37
C GLU A 398 13.12 -35.94 47.88
N SER A 399 12.08 -35.63 48.66
CA SER A 399 12.14 -35.76 50.12
C SER A 399 10.85 -36.27 50.72
N SER A 400 10.65 -37.58 50.71
CA SER A 400 9.74 -38.32 51.59
C SER A 400 10.17 -39.77 51.69
#